data_AF-A0A132EVJ8-F1
#
_entry.id   AF-A0A132EVJ8-F1
#
_cell.length_a   1.000
_cell.length_b   1.000
_cell.length_c   1.000
_cell.angle_alpha   90.00
_cell.angle_beta   90.00
_cell.angle_gamma   90.00
#
_symmetry.space_group_name_H-M   'P 1'
#
loop_
_entity.id
_entity.type
_entity.pdbx_description
1 polymer ?
#
loop_
_entity_poly.entity_id
_entity_poly.type
_entity_poly.pdbx_seq_one_letter_code
_entity_poly.pdbx_strand_id
1 'polypeptide(L)'
;MKHKRLWFGAAGVALVGLAIAIGIMVQPSIAPIDPPARASFDPQLVLAGARVVALGDCVVCHTAKDGQPFAGGLPLVTPFGTIYATNITPDADTGIGRWSRDAFARALRSGIARDGHLLYPAFPYIHFTRMSDEDISAAYAYLMTRTPVRATAPANDLIFPLNFRPPLAFWNLLFLRKGAYQPDPSQSAQWNRGKALVDGLGHCASCHSPLNAIGGEQAGKAFDGGIVDGWEAPPLNTLASAPRPWTQAQLVTYLRTGRASEHGAAAGPMLPVTRDLATVPVEDVEAIAAYLLSIQKPGGARPVASTAERSATSPAAQRGTVLFQASCAQCHGPAAPMQSIGKRPTLAFSTAVNADTPRNAIQMMFNGIGWHGEDTLNYMPSYLDQYDDAQIADLAAYLRATYSDRPAWSDIDSLAAKLRKEDGAR
;
A
#
# COMPACT_ATOMS: atom_id res chain seq x y z
N MET A 1 -40.92 30.75 -8.94
CA MET A 1 -40.81 30.59 -7.47
C MET A 1 -40.09 29.32 -7.03
N LYS A 2 -40.27 28.14 -7.67
CA LYS A 2 -39.54 26.90 -7.34
C LYS A 2 -38.01 27.01 -7.47
N HIS A 3 -37.51 27.67 -8.52
CA HIS A 3 -36.07 27.89 -8.70
C HIS A 3 -35.45 28.75 -7.59
N LYS A 4 -36.10 29.84 -7.15
CA LYS A 4 -35.60 30.68 -6.04
C LYS A 4 -35.47 29.87 -4.73
N ARG A 5 -36.44 29.01 -4.41
CA ARG A 5 -36.36 28.12 -3.24
C ARG A 5 -35.25 27.08 -3.33
N LEU A 6 -34.98 26.54 -4.53
CA LEU A 6 -33.85 25.64 -4.78
C LEU A 6 -32.50 26.37 -4.63
N TRP A 7 -32.40 27.61 -5.11
CA TRP A 7 -31.20 28.45 -4.96
C TRP A 7 -30.93 28.83 -3.50
N PHE A 8 -31.96 29.22 -2.74
CA PHE A 8 -31.81 29.50 -1.30
C PHE A 8 -31.47 28.23 -0.50
N GLY A 9 -32.02 27.07 -0.87
CA GLY A 9 -31.65 25.79 -0.28
C GLY A 9 -30.20 25.40 -0.55
N ALA A 10 -29.75 25.54 -1.79
CA ALA A 10 -28.36 25.28 -2.18
C ALA A 10 -27.36 26.23 -1.49
N ALA A 11 -27.70 27.52 -1.41
CA ALA A 11 -26.89 28.51 -0.69
C ALA A 11 -26.81 28.21 0.82
N GLY A 12 -27.92 27.78 1.42
CA GLY A 12 -27.94 27.35 2.83
C GLY A 12 -27.04 26.13 3.10
N VAL A 13 -27.11 25.11 2.25
CA VAL A 13 -26.24 23.92 2.34
C VAL A 13 -24.78 24.30 2.17
N ALA A 14 -24.45 25.18 1.21
CA ALA A 14 -23.10 25.65 0.99
C ALA A 14 -22.54 26.42 2.20
N LEU A 15 -23.35 27.30 2.82
CA LEU A 15 -22.95 28.05 4.02
C LEU A 15 -22.71 27.14 5.22
N VAL A 16 -23.56 26.14 5.43
CA VAL A 16 -23.37 25.14 6.50
C VAL A 16 -22.10 24.34 6.24
N GLY A 17 -21.89 23.86 5.00
CA GLY A 17 -20.67 23.15 4.63
C GLY A 17 -19.40 23.98 4.86
N LEU A 18 -19.44 25.26 4.51
CA LEU A 18 -18.33 26.19 4.74
C LEU A 18 -18.07 26.41 6.24
N ALA A 19 -19.11 26.61 7.05
CA ALA A 19 -18.97 26.77 8.49
C ALA A 19 -18.34 25.53 9.15
N ILE A 20 -18.75 24.32 8.73
CA ILE A 20 -18.16 23.08 9.23
C ILE A 20 -16.69 22.96 8.78
N ALA A 21 -16.38 23.29 7.52
CA ALA A 21 -15.01 23.27 7.02
C ALA A 21 -14.11 24.25 7.79
N ILE A 22 -14.59 25.45 8.10
CA ILE A 22 -13.86 26.42 8.94
C ILE A 22 -13.64 25.85 10.36
N GLY A 23 -14.65 25.22 10.95
CA GLY A 23 -14.51 24.54 12.25
C GLY A 23 -13.47 23.41 12.24
N ILE A 24 -13.39 22.65 11.15
CA ILE A 24 -12.35 21.62 10.96
C ILE A 24 -10.97 22.26 10.79
N MET A 25 -10.89 23.41 10.11
CA MET A 25 -9.63 24.11 9.85
C MET A 25 -9.01 24.72 11.11
N VAL A 26 -9.84 25.26 12.01
CA VAL A 26 -9.38 25.95 13.22
C VAL A 26 -9.41 24.97 14.40
N GLN A 27 -8.29 24.30 14.64
CA GLN A 27 -8.15 23.35 15.75
C GLN A 27 -7.12 23.87 16.77
N PRO A 28 -7.43 23.83 18.07
CA PRO A 28 -6.51 24.32 19.08
C PRO A 28 -5.27 23.42 19.18
N SER A 29 -4.12 24.02 19.45
CA SER A 29 -2.91 23.28 19.80
C SER A 29 -3.11 22.55 21.13
N ILE A 30 -2.71 21.29 21.21
CA ILE A 30 -2.56 20.58 22.49
C ILE A 30 -1.19 20.94 23.05
N ALA A 31 -1.16 21.36 24.32
CA ALA A 31 0.07 21.76 25.00
C ALA A 31 1.10 20.61 24.94
N PRO A 32 2.38 20.91 24.63
CA PRO A 32 3.41 19.89 24.65
C PRO A 32 3.58 19.35 26.08
N ILE A 33 3.91 18.07 26.18
CA ILE A 33 4.34 17.44 27.43
C ILE A 33 5.85 17.27 27.43
N ASP A 34 6.43 17.00 28.60
CA ASP A 34 7.77 16.43 28.64
C ASP A 34 7.72 14.96 28.20
N PRO A 35 8.77 14.49 27.48
CA PRO A 35 8.79 13.10 27.04
C PRO A 35 8.66 12.13 28.22
N PRO A 36 7.67 11.21 28.19
CA PRO A 36 7.52 10.20 29.23
C PRO A 36 8.77 9.32 29.28
N ALA A 37 9.18 8.94 30.49
CA ALA A 37 10.29 8.03 30.69
C ALA A 37 9.97 6.68 30.06
N ARG A 38 10.91 6.08 29.30
CA ARG A 38 10.71 4.77 28.67
C ARG A 38 10.24 3.68 29.65
N ALA A 39 10.73 3.73 30.88
CA ALA A 39 10.39 2.78 31.93
C ALA A 39 8.98 2.97 32.54
N SER A 40 8.27 4.06 32.23
CA SER A 40 6.91 4.31 32.72
C SER A 40 5.84 3.54 31.94
N PHE A 41 6.20 2.93 30.81
CA PHE A 41 5.27 2.14 30.02
C PHE A 41 5.29 0.67 30.45
N ASP A 42 4.11 0.08 30.61
CA ASP A 42 3.96 -1.35 30.86
C ASP A 42 4.59 -2.16 29.70
N PRO A 43 5.53 -3.08 29.96
CA PRO A 43 6.12 -3.95 28.95
C PRO A 43 5.09 -4.73 28.11
N GLN A 44 3.95 -5.13 28.67
CA GLN A 44 2.89 -5.83 27.92
C GLN A 44 2.20 -4.89 26.93
N LEU A 45 1.94 -3.65 27.34
CA LEU A 45 1.39 -2.62 26.46
C LEU A 45 2.36 -2.28 25.31
N VAL A 46 3.66 -2.20 25.61
CA VAL A 46 4.71 -2.00 24.59
C VAL A 46 4.77 -3.17 23.62
N LEU A 47 4.66 -4.41 24.10
CA LEU A 47 4.63 -5.60 23.24
C LEU A 47 3.39 -5.62 22.34
N ALA A 48 2.21 -5.32 22.89
CA ALA A 48 0.99 -5.14 22.10
C ALA A 48 1.14 -4.04 21.05
N GLY A 49 1.84 -2.95 21.40
CA GLY A 49 2.13 -1.85 20.50
C GLY A 49 3.04 -2.24 19.33
N ALA A 50 3.99 -3.16 19.53
CA ALA A 50 4.81 -3.70 18.45
C ALA A 50 3.95 -4.35 17.36
N ARG A 51 2.96 -5.16 17.77
CA ARG A 51 1.98 -5.78 16.87
C ARG A 51 1.15 -4.73 16.15
N VAL A 52 0.65 -3.71 16.86
CA VAL A 52 -0.17 -2.64 16.28
C VAL A 52 0.61 -1.84 15.23
N VAL A 53 1.86 -1.49 15.53
CA VAL A 53 2.73 -0.71 14.64
C VAL A 53 3.12 -1.51 13.39
N ALA A 54 3.32 -2.83 13.52
CA ALA A 54 3.51 -3.72 12.38
C ALA A 54 2.22 -3.89 11.53
N LEU A 55 1.06 -4.08 12.17
CA LEU A 55 -0.23 -4.13 11.44
C LEU A 55 -0.55 -2.83 10.69
N GLY A 56 -0.12 -1.69 11.25
CA GLY A 56 -0.25 -0.37 10.64
C GLY A 56 0.81 -0.03 9.60
N ASP A 57 1.80 -0.91 9.39
CA ASP A 57 2.93 -0.74 8.46
C ASP A 57 3.69 0.59 8.69
N CYS A 58 3.75 1.08 9.94
CA CYS A 58 4.22 2.43 10.22
C CYS A 58 5.70 2.60 9.88
N VAL A 59 6.51 1.55 10.04
CA VAL A 59 7.96 1.60 9.78
C VAL A 59 8.24 1.81 8.29
N VAL A 60 7.38 1.30 7.41
CA VAL A 60 7.53 1.39 5.96
C VAL A 60 7.42 2.81 5.48
N CYS A 61 6.45 3.56 6.00
CA CYS A 61 6.30 4.99 5.66
C CYS A 61 7.32 5.85 6.42
N HIS A 62 7.54 5.58 7.71
CA HIS A 62 8.32 6.47 8.58
C HIS A 62 9.82 6.16 8.60
N THR A 63 10.37 5.54 7.57
CA THR A 63 11.82 5.26 7.47
C THR A 63 12.29 5.58 6.06
N ALA A 64 13.17 6.58 5.92
CA ALA A 64 13.83 6.86 4.65
C ALA A 64 14.73 5.70 4.20
N LYS A 65 15.04 5.64 2.90
CA LYS A 65 16.09 4.75 2.37
C LYS A 65 17.40 5.02 3.11
N ASP A 66 18.02 3.95 3.64
CA ASP A 66 19.23 4.00 4.48
C ASP A 66 19.09 4.84 5.77
N GLY A 67 17.85 5.21 6.14
CA GLY A 67 17.51 5.98 7.34
C GLY A 67 17.38 5.12 8.60
N GLN A 68 17.28 5.79 9.74
CA GLN A 68 16.98 5.13 11.01
C GLN A 68 15.48 4.81 11.11
N PRO A 69 15.09 3.65 11.69
CA PRO A 69 13.69 3.28 11.83
C PRO A 69 12.86 4.39 12.48
N PHE A 70 11.70 4.69 11.90
CA PHE A 70 10.73 5.69 12.39
C PHE A 70 11.18 7.16 12.34
N ALA A 71 12.39 7.45 11.85
CA ALA A 71 12.93 8.81 11.80
C ALA A 71 12.35 9.69 10.68
N GLY A 72 11.43 9.17 9.87
CA GLY A 72 10.81 9.86 8.75
C GLY A 72 11.74 10.04 7.55
N GLY A 73 11.41 10.99 6.69
CA GLY A 73 12.21 11.40 5.53
C GLY A 73 11.94 10.63 4.23
N LEU A 74 11.09 9.59 4.25
CA LEU A 74 10.71 8.88 3.03
C LEU A 74 9.90 9.81 2.10
N PRO A 75 10.28 9.98 0.82
CA PRO A 75 9.48 10.68 -0.17
C PRO A 75 8.32 9.81 -0.65
N LEU A 76 7.11 10.36 -0.58
CA LEU A 76 5.89 9.81 -1.16
C LEU A 76 5.55 10.64 -2.41
N VAL A 77 5.95 10.14 -3.57
CA VAL A 77 5.76 10.83 -4.85
C VAL A 77 4.32 10.61 -5.33
N THR A 78 3.53 11.68 -5.35
CA THR A 78 2.13 11.65 -5.78
C THR A 78 1.93 12.47 -7.06
N PRO A 79 0.79 12.33 -7.75
CA PRO A 79 0.43 13.23 -8.85
C PRO A 79 0.31 14.72 -8.44
N PHE A 80 0.26 15.00 -7.14
CA PHE A 80 0.12 16.34 -6.58
C PHE A 80 1.46 16.94 -6.10
N GLY A 81 2.56 16.21 -6.26
CA GLY A 81 3.88 16.53 -5.72
C GLY A 81 4.34 15.52 -4.68
N THR A 82 5.41 15.84 -3.96
CA THR A 82 6.08 14.95 -3.01
C THR A 82 5.73 15.31 -1.57
N ILE A 83 5.26 14.32 -0.81
CA ILE A 83 5.03 14.43 0.63
C ILE A 83 6.15 13.66 1.33
N TYR A 84 6.71 14.22 2.41
CA TYR A 84 7.73 13.52 3.19
C TYR A 84 7.13 12.99 4.48
N ALA A 85 7.39 11.71 4.78
CA ALA A 85 6.97 11.12 6.03
C ALA A 85 7.69 11.78 7.22
N THR A 86 6.98 12.03 8.31
CA THR A 86 7.52 12.73 9.47
C THR A 86 8.29 11.80 10.39
N ASN A 87 9.12 12.34 11.27
CA ASN A 87 9.75 11.58 12.35
C ASN A 87 8.73 11.26 13.45
N ILE A 88 8.55 9.98 13.79
CA ILE A 88 7.64 9.51 14.85
C ILE A 88 8.38 8.80 15.99
N THR A 89 9.69 9.03 16.11
CA THR A 89 10.50 8.61 17.27
C THR A 89 10.17 9.48 18.49
N PRO A 90 10.56 9.08 19.72
CA PRO A 90 10.34 9.88 20.92
C PRO A 90 11.29 11.09 21.06
N ASP A 91 11.99 11.48 19.98
CA ASP A 91 12.79 12.70 20.00
C ASP A 91 11.91 13.92 20.32
N ALA A 92 12.37 14.75 21.26
CA ALA A 92 11.57 15.84 21.82
C ALA A 92 11.42 17.04 20.87
N ASP A 93 12.38 17.24 19.97
CA ASP A 93 12.47 18.43 19.13
C ASP A 93 11.92 18.18 17.73
N THR A 94 12.21 17.00 17.17
CA THR A 94 11.94 16.65 15.78
C THR A 94 10.95 15.49 15.62
N GLY A 95 10.73 14.70 16.67
CA GLY A 95 9.80 13.57 16.69
C GLY A 95 8.49 13.87 17.44
N ILE A 96 7.85 12.80 17.93
CA ILE A 96 6.62 12.88 18.72
C ILE A 96 6.89 12.92 20.24
N GLY A 97 8.14 13.11 20.67
CA GLY A 97 8.53 13.06 22.09
C GLY A 97 7.72 13.96 23.00
N ARG A 98 7.27 15.13 22.50
CA ARG A 98 6.45 16.10 23.26
C ARG A 98 4.95 15.98 23.03
N TRP A 99 4.50 14.94 22.32
CA TRP A 99 3.08 14.72 22.06
C TRP A 99 2.48 13.92 23.21
N SER A 100 1.32 14.33 23.72
CA SER A 100 0.55 13.47 24.62
C SER A 100 -0.10 12.34 23.83
N ARG A 101 -0.52 11.27 24.53
CA ARG A 101 -1.33 10.19 23.94
C ARG A 101 -2.58 10.73 23.25
N ASP A 102 -3.19 11.80 23.78
CA ASP A 102 -4.37 12.42 23.17
C ASP A 102 -4.05 13.20 21.90
N ALA A 103 -2.88 13.86 21.83
CA ALA A 103 -2.42 14.49 20.59
C ALA A 103 -2.13 13.44 19.51
N PHE A 104 -1.52 12.31 19.89
CA PHE A 104 -1.29 11.17 19.00
C PHE A 104 -2.62 10.55 18.52
N ALA A 105 -3.56 10.31 19.44
CA ALA A 105 -4.89 9.81 19.10
C ALA A 105 -5.64 10.76 18.16
N ARG A 106 -5.53 12.07 18.36
CA ARG A 106 -6.14 13.08 17.49
C ARG A 106 -5.58 13.04 16.07
N ALA A 107 -4.27 12.86 15.93
CA ALA A 107 -3.64 12.70 14.62
C ALA A 107 -4.18 11.45 13.90
N LEU A 108 -4.18 10.29 14.56
CA LEU A 108 -4.68 9.04 13.98
C LEU A 108 -6.17 9.08 13.65
N ARG A 109 -7.01 9.66 14.52
CA ARG A 109 -8.48 9.62 14.35
C ARG A 109 -9.04 10.72 13.46
N SER A 110 -8.36 11.86 13.41
CA SER A 110 -8.91 13.07 12.78
C SER A 110 -7.97 13.74 11.77
N GLY A 111 -6.75 13.25 11.59
CA GLY A 111 -5.78 13.88 10.70
C GLY A 111 -5.42 15.29 11.16
N ILE A 112 -5.31 15.53 12.46
CA ILE A 112 -4.96 16.84 13.03
C ILE A 112 -3.73 16.67 13.93
N ALA A 113 -2.64 17.35 13.58
CA ALA A 113 -1.39 17.32 14.33
C ALA A 113 -1.53 17.98 15.73
N ARG A 114 -0.54 17.81 16.60
CA ARG A 114 -0.53 18.39 17.96
C ARG A 114 -0.73 19.91 17.96
N ASP A 115 -0.11 20.63 17.05
CA ASP A 115 -0.21 22.08 16.91
C ASP A 115 -1.53 22.57 16.28
N GLY A 116 -2.36 21.66 15.77
CA GLY A 116 -3.68 21.95 15.21
C GLY A 116 -3.74 21.98 13.68
N HIS A 117 -2.62 21.85 12.96
CA HIS A 117 -2.69 21.82 11.50
C HIS A 117 -3.23 20.48 10.98
N LEU A 118 -3.95 20.52 9.85
CA LEU A 118 -4.49 19.33 9.18
C LEU A 118 -3.38 18.54 8.51
N LEU A 119 -3.31 17.24 8.72
CA LEU A 119 -2.38 16.32 8.08
C LEU A 119 -2.86 15.96 6.67
N TYR A 120 -1.92 15.74 5.74
CA TYR A 120 -2.26 15.28 4.40
C TYR A 120 -2.74 13.81 4.44
N PRO A 121 -3.71 13.43 3.60
CA PRO A 121 -4.33 12.09 3.63
C PRO A 121 -3.43 10.96 3.15
N ALA A 122 -2.20 11.26 2.69
CA ALA A 122 -1.15 10.25 2.55
C ALA A 122 -0.85 9.57 3.91
N PHE A 123 -1.10 10.25 5.02
CA PHE A 123 -1.27 9.60 6.31
C PHE A 123 -2.68 9.01 6.39
N PRO A 124 -2.88 7.68 6.49
CA PRO A 124 -4.17 7.02 6.27
C PRO A 124 -5.13 7.15 7.48
N TYR A 125 -5.30 8.36 8.02
CA TYR A 125 -6.16 8.64 9.17
C TYR A 125 -7.64 8.37 8.90
N ILE A 126 -8.07 8.30 7.63
CA ILE A 126 -9.43 7.87 7.26
C ILE A 126 -9.69 6.39 7.58
N HIS A 127 -8.63 5.58 7.70
CA HIS A 127 -8.68 4.20 8.16
C HIS A 127 -8.34 4.09 9.64
N PHE A 128 -7.28 4.77 10.10
CA PHE A 128 -6.87 4.74 11.52
C PHE A 128 -7.92 5.29 12.49
N THR A 129 -8.88 6.09 12.02
CA THR A 129 -10.06 6.46 12.81
C THR A 129 -10.82 5.26 13.39
N ARG A 130 -10.71 4.08 12.75
CA ARG A 130 -11.32 2.82 13.20
C ARG A 130 -10.56 2.09 14.31
N MET A 131 -9.34 2.51 14.62
CA MET A 131 -8.55 1.90 15.70
C MET A 131 -9.28 1.98 17.04
N SER A 132 -9.09 0.97 17.88
CA SER A 132 -9.55 1.00 19.26
C SER A 132 -8.67 1.94 20.09
N ASP A 133 -9.18 2.42 21.23
CA ASP A 133 -8.36 3.23 22.14
C ASP A 133 -7.20 2.45 22.76
N GLU A 134 -7.36 1.14 22.90
CA GLU A 134 -6.32 0.20 23.33
C GLU A 134 -5.20 0.14 22.29
N ASP A 135 -5.52 -0.08 21.01
CA ASP A 135 -4.53 -0.12 19.93
C ASP A 135 -3.75 1.20 19.83
N ILE A 136 -4.45 2.35 19.93
CA ILE A 136 -3.80 3.66 19.90
C ILE A 136 -2.84 3.84 21.07
N SER A 137 -3.24 3.40 22.27
CA SER A 137 -2.41 3.53 23.47
C SER A 137 -1.20 2.60 23.41
N ALA A 138 -1.38 1.39 22.87
CA ALA A 138 -0.32 0.43 22.64
C ALA A 138 0.70 0.95 21.60
N ALA A 139 0.23 1.45 20.45
CA ALA A 139 1.09 2.06 19.43
C ALA A 139 1.89 3.23 20.00
N TYR A 140 1.23 4.13 20.73
CA TYR A 140 1.89 5.25 21.39
C TYR A 140 2.98 4.76 22.36
N ALA A 141 2.68 3.81 23.24
CA ALA A 141 3.66 3.24 24.16
C ALA A 141 4.86 2.64 23.41
N TYR A 142 4.63 1.84 22.37
CA TYR A 142 5.71 1.24 21.60
C TYR A 142 6.62 2.28 20.93
N LEU A 143 6.02 3.27 20.25
CA LEU A 143 6.77 4.35 19.60
C LEU A 143 7.56 5.17 20.63
N MET A 144 6.95 5.50 21.77
CA MET A 144 7.60 6.29 22.82
C MET A 144 8.73 5.54 23.56
N THR A 145 8.87 4.23 23.33
CA THR A 145 10.01 3.43 23.84
C THR A 145 11.10 3.17 22.80
N ARG A 146 10.94 3.64 21.55
CA ARG A 146 11.97 3.50 20.52
C ARG A 146 13.19 4.39 20.83
N THR A 147 14.28 4.15 20.13
CA THR A 147 15.46 5.02 20.19
C THR A 147 15.07 6.40 19.64
N PRO A 148 15.26 7.49 20.40
CA PRO A 148 15.05 8.84 19.88
C PRO A 148 16.04 9.11 18.75
N VAL A 149 15.56 9.65 17.63
CA VAL A 149 16.40 10.08 16.52
C VAL A 149 16.09 11.53 16.22
N ARG A 150 17.09 12.41 16.32
CA ARG A 150 16.95 13.80 15.91
C ARG A 150 17.04 13.88 14.39
N ALA A 151 15.90 14.00 13.72
CA ALA A 151 15.80 14.07 12.27
C ALA A 151 14.57 14.90 11.88
N THR A 152 14.79 15.94 11.07
CA THR A 152 13.71 16.75 10.50
C THR A 152 13.50 16.32 9.06
N ALA A 153 12.30 15.85 8.75
CA ALA A 153 11.93 15.52 7.38
C ALA A 153 11.95 16.78 6.49
N PRO A 154 12.29 16.65 5.19
CA PRO A 154 12.14 17.76 4.25
C PRO A 154 10.71 18.31 4.23
N ALA A 155 10.56 19.57 3.86
CA ALA A 155 9.24 20.15 3.65
C ALA A 155 8.55 19.50 2.45
N ASN A 156 7.23 19.34 2.52
CA ASN A 156 6.44 18.85 1.39
C ASN A 156 6.57 19.80 0.20
N ASP A 157 6.72 19.23 -0.99
CA ASP A 157 6.76 19.96 -2.26
C ASP A 157 5.49 19.62 -3.05
N LEU A 158 4.45 20.44 -2.89
CA LEU A 158 3.13 20.20 -3.47
C LEU A 158 2.74 21.32 -4.44
N ILE A 159 1.98 20.98 -5.47
CA ILE A 159 1.46 21.95 -6.43
C ILE A 159 0.48 22.92 -5.78
N PHE A 160 0.46 24.16 -6.24
CA PHE A 160 -0.57 25.12 -5.84
C PHE A 160 -1.96 24.68 -6.34
N PRO A 161 -3.05 24.76 -5.54
CA PRO A 161 -3.13 25.27 -4.16
C PRO A 161 -3.04 24.19 -3.07
N LEU A 162 -2.65 22.95 -3.40
CA LEU A 162 -2.58 21.81 -2.47
C LEU A 162 -1.42 21.93 -1.45
N ASN A 163 -0.48 22.84 -1.68
CA ASN A 163 0.53 23.26 -0.71
C ASN A 163 -0.05 24.01 0.52
N PHE A 164 -1.32 24.44 0.48
CA PHE A 164 -2.02 25.01 1.63
C PHE A 164 -2.97 23.99 2.28
N ARG A 165 -3.13 24.07 3.61
CA ARG A 165 -3.97 23.13 4.38
C ARG A 165 -5.50 23.35 4.30
N PRO A 166 -6.07 24.55 4.06
CA PRO A 166 -7.53 24.74 4.06
C PRO A 166 -8.34 23.82 3.13
N PRO A 167 -7.91 23.49 1.90
CA PRO A 167 -8.60 22.51 1.05
C PRO A 167 -8.79 21.14 1.71
N LEU A 168 -7.90 20.75 2.64
CA LEU A 168 -8.01 19.48 3.37
C LEU A 168 -9.23 19.44 4.30
N ALA A 169 -9.71 20.58 4.78
CA ALA A 169 -10.93 20.61 5.60
C ALA A 169 -12.15 20.14 4.79
N PHE A 170 -12.24 20.57 3.53
CA PHE A 170 -13.27 20.10 2.60
C PHE A 170 -13.07 18.64 2.22
N TRP A 171 -11.83 18.22 1.96
CA TRP A 171 -11.51 16.82 1.72
C TRP A 171 -11.95 15.92 2.89
N ASN A 172 -11.68 16.33 4.13
CA ASN A 172 -12.11 15.61 5.33
C ASN A 172 -13.64 15.46 5.42
N LEU A 173 -14.42 16.46 5.03
CA LEU A 173 -15.89 16.33 4.98
C LEU A 173 -16.34 15.21 4.04
N LEU A 174 -15.66 15.06 2.91
CA LEU A 174 -16.01 14.07 1.90
C LEU A 174 -15.59 12.66 2.31
N PHE A 175 -14.40 12.47 2.87
CA PHE A 175 -13.79 11.13 3.03
C PHE A 175 -13.63 10.66 4.48
N LEU A 176 -13.49 11.56 5.46
CA LEU A 176 -13.32 11.13 6.85
C LEU A 176 -14.66 10.71 7.46
N ARG A 177 -14.73 9.47 7.95
CA ARG A 177 -15.85 8.92 8.71
C ARG A 177 -15.34 8.53 10.08
N LYS A 178 -15.62 9.36 11.09
CA LYS A 178 -15.08 9.18 12.43
C LYS A 178 -15.74 8.00 13.15
N GLY A 179 -14.93 7.23 13.87
CA GLY A 179 -15.41 6.23 14.82
C GLY A 179 -14.61 4.94 14.79
N ALA A 180 -14.37 4.37 15.97
CA ALA A 180 -13.79 3.05 16.10
C ALA A 180 -14.70 2.00 15.43
N TYR A 181 -14.09 0.95 14.87
CA TYR A 181 -14.84 -0.15 14.29
C TYR A 181 -15.80 -0.77 15.32
N GLN A 182 -17.02 -1.05 14.88
CA GLN A 182 -18.04 -1.73 15.67
C GLN A 182 -18.27 -3.13 15.08
N PRO A 183 -18.10 -4.21 15.87
CA PRO A 183 -18.37 -5.56 15.40
C PRO A 183 -19.81 -5.74 14.92
N ASP A 184 -19.97 -6.44 13.80
CA ASP A 184 -21.27 -6.88 13.32
C ASP A 184 -21.71 -8.15 14.07
N PRO A 185 -22.82 -8.11 14.84
CA PRO A 185 -23.26 -9.26 15.64
C PRO A 185 -23.74 -10.45 14.79
N SER A 186 -24.00 -10.24 13.49
CA SER A 186 -24.37 -11.32 12.56
C SER A 186 -23.15 -12.08 12.01
N GLN A 187 -21.94 -11.59 12.26
CA GLN A 187 -20.70 -12.13 11.72
C GLN A 187 -19.87 -12.82 12.80
N SER A 188 -19.00 -13.74 12.38
CA SER A 188 -18.10 -14.43 13.30
C SER A 188 -17.06 -13.47 13.90
N ALA A 189 -16.49 -13.83 15.05
CA ALA A 189 -15.41 -13.05 15.66
C ALA A 189 -14.20 -12.91 14.73
N GLN A 190 -13.86 -13.97 13.99
CA GLN A 190 -12.77 -13.95 13.01
C GLN A 190 -13.06 -12.98 11.86
N TRP A 191 -14.28 -12.96 11.34
CA TRP A 191 -14.68 -12.03 10.29
C TRP A 191 -14.61 -10.58 10.77
N ASN A 192 -15.16 -10.29 11.96
CA ASN A 192 -15.12 -8.96 12.55
C ASN A 192 -13.68 -8.49 12.80
N ARG A 193 -12.81 -9.39 13.28
CA ARG A 193 -11.37 -9.10 13.44
C ARG A 193 -10.74 -8.78 12.09
N GLY A 194 -11.00 -9.58 11.07
CA GLY A 194 -10.47 -9.39 9.72
C GLY A 194 -10.90 -8.06 9.11
N LYS A 195 -12.18 -7.71 9.24
CA LYS A 195 -12.72 -6.43 8.79
C LYS A 195 -12.10 -5.24 9.53
N ALA A 196 -11.94 -5.33 10.85
CA ALA A 196 -11.31 -4.29 11.65
C ALA A 196 -9.86 -4.02 11.22
N LEU A 197 -9.13 -5.09 10.90
CA LEU A 197 -7.75 -5.00 10.41
C LEU A 197 -7.70 -4.44 8.99
N VAL A 198 -8.46 -4.99 8.06
CA VAL A 198 -8.42 -4.59 6.64
C VAL A 198 -8.91 -3.16 6.41
N ASP A 199 -10.03 -2.77 7.02
CA ASP A 199 -10.59 -1.43 6.83
C ASP A 199 -9.93 -0.37 7.74
N GLY A 200 -9.25 -0.82 8.80
CA GLY A 200 -8.68 0.01 9.85
C GLY A 200 -7.15 0.02 9.80
N LEU A 201 -6.51 -0.71 10.72
CA LEU A 201 -5.06 -0.66 10.90
C LEU A 201 -4.28 -1.00 9.63
N GLY A 202 -4.66 -2.06 8.92
CA GLY A 202 -3.98 -2.49 7.70
C GLY A 202 -4.28 -1.63 6.48
N HIS A 203 -5.24 -0.69 6.58
CA HIS A 203 -5.61 0.32 5.56
C HIS A 203 -5.60 -0.20 4.11
N CYS A 204 -5.97 -1.46 3.88
CA CYS A 204 -5.65 -2.15 2.63
C CYS A 204 -6.29 -1.48 1.41
N ALA A 205 -7.43 -0.82 1.63
CA ALA A 205 -8.13 -0.04 0.61
C ALA A 205 -7.32 1.16 0.09
N SER A 206 -6.40 1.73 0.88
CA SER A 206 -5.55 2.85 0.48
C SER A 206 -4.66 2.51 -0.72
N CYS A 207 -4.25 1.25 -0.84
CA CYS A 207 -3.48 0.76 -2.00
C CYS A 207 -4.35 0.01 -3.01
N HIS A 208 -5.32 -0.76 -2.54
CA HIS A 208 -6.12 -1.66 -3.36
C HIS A 208 -7.45 -1.08 -3.83
N SER A 209 -7.65 0.24 -3.76
CA SER A 209 -8.82 0.92 -4.33
C SER A 209 -8.40 2.04 -5.26
N PRO A 210 -9.17 2.32 -6.33
CA PRO A 210 -8.82 3.39 -7.24
C PRO A 210 -9.08 4.74 -6.55
N LEU A 211 -8.13 5.66 -6.71
CA LEU A 211 -8.28 7.03 -6.23
C LEU A 211 -9.02 7.88 -7.26
N ASN A 212 -9.78 8.87 -6.78
CA ASN A 212 -10.40 9.90 -7.62
C ASN A 212 -9.42 11.04 -7.91
N ALA A 213 -9.83 12.01 -8.72
CA ALA A 213 -8.99 13.13 -9.15
C ALA A 213 -8.49 14.05 -8.01
N ILE A 214 -9.09 13.97 -6.81
CA ILE A 214 -8.66 14.72 -5.62
C ILE A 214 -7.98 13.82 -4.57
N GLY A 215 -7.53 12.62 -4.98
CA GLY A 215 -6.74 11.72 -4.14
C GLY A 215 -7.51 10.97 -3.06
N GLY A 216 -8.86 10.97 -3.10
CA GLY A 216 -9.67 10.15 -2.20
C GLY A 216 -10.06 8.82 -2.83
N GLU A 217 -10.33 7.80 -2.01
CA GLU A 217 -10.86 6.52 -2.51
C GLU A 217 -12.19 6.72 -3.26
N GLN A 218 -12.35 6.06 -4.40
CA GLN A 218 -13.58 6.15 -5.19
C GLN A 218 -14.74 5.42 -4.50
N ALA A 219 -15.85 6.14 -4.29
CA ALA A 219 -17.05 5.58 -3.68
C ALA A 219 -17.60 4.39 -4.50
N GLY A 220 -17.89 3.28 -3.81
CA GLY A 220 -18.43 2.06 -4.44
C GLY A 220 -17.39 1.22 -5.20
N LYS A 221 -16.12 1.61 -5.19
CA LYS A 221 -14.99 0.93 -5.86
C LYS A 221 -13.97 0.36 -4.88
N ALA A 222 -14.34 0.21 -3.61
CA ALA A 222 -13.44 -0.34 -2.59
C ALA A 222 -12.92 -1.71 -3.02
N PHE A 223 -11.60 -1.88 -2.93
CA PHE A 223 -10.86 -3.11 -3.26
C PHE A 223 -10.84 -3.49 -4.76
N ASP A 224 -11.20 -2.60 -5.67
CA ASP A 224 -11.16 -2.83 -7.14
C ASP A 224 -9.74 -2.75 -7.76
N GLY A 225 -8.70 -2.63 -6.93
CA GLY A 225 -7.30 -2.45 -7.35
C GLY A 225 -6.92 -0.98 -7.43
N GLY A 226 -5.64 -0.70 -7.63
CA GLY A 226 -5.10 0.67 -7.61
C GLY A 226 -3.70 0.75 -8.20
N ILE A 227 -3.18 1.97 -8.32
CA ILE A 227 -1.78 2.22 -8.67
C ILE A 227 -1.11 2.93 -7.49
N VAL A 228 -0.03 2.34 -6.97
CA VAL A 228 0.77 2.88 -5.86
C VAL A 228 2.24 2.75 -6.21
N ASP A 229 2.99 3.84 -6.10
CA ASP A 229 4.41 3.90 -6.44
C ASP A 229 4.74 3.25 -7.79
N GLY A 230 3.87 3.44 -8.79
CA GLY A 230 4.07 2.93 -10.14
C GLY A 230 3.77 1.43 -10.30
N TRP A 231 3.48 0.73 -9.21
CA TRP A 231 2.99 -0.65 -9.20
C TRP A 231 1.47 -0.70 -9.28
N GLU A 232 0.95 -1.75 -9.90
CA GLU A 232 -0.47 -2.08 -9.90
C GLU A 232 -0.80 -2.97 -8.68
N ALA A 233 -1.54 -2.42 -7.73
CA ALA A 233 -2.11 -3.19 -6.63
C ALA A 233 -3.34 -3.96 -7.17
N PRO A 234 -3.33 -5.31 -7.15
CA PRO A 234 -4.42 -6.10 -7.72
C PRO A 234 -5.72 -5.91 -6.91
N PRO A 235 -6.90 -6.09 -7.53
CA PRO A 235 -8.16 -6.11 -6.78
C PRO A 235 -8.17 -7.19 -5.70
N LEU A 236 -8.59 -6.84 -4.48
CA LEU A 236 -8.74 -7.80 -3.38
C LEU A 236 -10.15 -8.42 -3.31
N ASN A 237 -11.10 -7.88 -4.07
CA ASN A 237 -12.47 -8.38 -4.15
C ASN A 237 -12.71 -9.31 -5.36
N THR A 238 -11.68 -9.76 -6.06
CA THR A 238 -11.76 -10.75 -7.15
C THR A 238 -10.70 -11.87 -7.03
N LEU A 239 -10.20 -12.10 -5.83
CA LEU A 239 -9.28 -13.20 -5.51
C LEU A 239 -9.88 -14.58 -5.82
N ALA A 240 -11.17 -14.79 -5.53
CA ALA A 240 -11.86 -16.06 -5.82
C ALA A 240 -12.18 -16.26 -7.30
N SER A 241 -12.14 -15.19 -8.10
CA SER A 241 -12.37 -15.22 -9.56
C SER A 241 -11.10 -15.03 -10.37
N ALA A 242 -9.93 -15.03 -9.73
CA ALA A 242 -8.64 -15.07 -10.39
C ALA A 242 -8.49 -16.37 -11.22
N PRO A 243 -7.62 -16.40 -12.26
CA PRO A 243 -7.43 -17.58 -13.13
C PRO A 243 -7.13 -18.86 -12.35
N ARG A 244 -6.35 -18.71 -11.29
CA ARG A 244 -6.25 -19.65 -10.19
C ARG A 244 -6.96 -18.98 -9.02
N PRO A 245 -8.13 -19.48 -8.59
CA PRO A 245 -8.80 -18.93 -7.42
C PRO A 245 -7.90 -19.03 -6.18
N TRP A 246 -7.78 -17.94 -5.44
CA TRP A 246 -7.03 -17.94 -4.19
C TRP A 246 -7.75 -18.80 -3.14
N THR A 247 -7.00 -19.70 -2.51
CA THR A 247 -7.45 -20.35 -1.26
C THR A 247 -7.04 -19.53 -0.05
N GLN A 248 -7.74 -19.70 1.08
CA GLN A 248 -7.36 -19.06 2.34
C GLN A 248 -5.93 -19.43 2.75
N ALA A 249 -5.56 -20.71 2.62
CA ALA A 249 -4.20 -21.17 2.95
C ALA A 249 -3.12 -20.49 2.10
N GLN A 250 -3.36 -20.31 0.80
CA GLN A 250 -2.44 -19.58 -0.08
C GLN A 250 -2.36 -18.10 0.27
N LEU A 251 -3.49 -17.45 0.58
CA LEU A 251 -3.52 -16.05 0.96
C LEU A 251 -2.80 -15.80 2.28
N VAL A 252 -3.01 -16.66 3.29
CA VAL A 252 -2.27 -16.61 4.57
C VAL A 252 -0.77 -16.82 4.31
N THR A 253 -0.40 -17.82 3.50
CA THR A 253 1.01 -18.05 3.15
C THR A 253 1.63 -16.84 2.46
N TYR A 254 0.92 -16.21 1.52
CA TYR A 254 1.38 -15.01 0.82
C TYR A 254 1.58 -13.84 1.77
N LEU A 255 0.60 -13.55 2.62
CA LEU A 255 0.68 -12.45 3.58
C LEU A 255 1.77 -12.67 4.64
N ARG A 256 2.14 -13.92 4.94
CA ARG A 256 3.19 -14.27 5.90
C ARG A 256 4.60 -14.36 5.32
N THR A 257 4.72 -14.67 4.03
CA THR A 257 6.01 -15.05 3.42
C THR A 257 6.35 -14.25 2.16
N GLY A 258 5.40 -13.45 1.67
CA GLY A 258 5.47 -12.80 0.38
C GLY A 258 5.45 -13.77 -0.79
N ARG A 259 4.93 -15.00 -0.65
CA ARG A 259 4.90 -16.00 -1.74
C ARG A 259 3.63 -16.84 -1.74
N ALA A 260 3.13 -17.14 -2.93
CA ALA A 260 2.15 -18.20 -3.12
C ALA A 260 2.45 -18.99 -4.40
N SER A 261 2.37 -20.32 -4.28
CA SER A 261 2.80 -21.28 -5.32
C SER A 261 2.09 -21.12 -6.67
N GLU A 262 0.90 -20.51 -6.69
CA GLU A 262 0.09 -20.32 -7.89
C GLU A 262 -0.16 -18.84 -8.25
N HIS A 263 0.55 -17.90 -7.60
CA HIS A 263 0.32 -16.47 -7.79
C HIS A 263 1.57 -15.61 -7.93
N GLY A 264 2.73 -16.04 -7.43
CA GLY A 264 3.95 -15.25 -7.50
C GLY A 264 4.56 -14.91 -6.15
N ALA A 265 5.47 -13.94 -6.16
CA ALA A 265 6.08 -13.34 -4.99
C ALA A 265 5.68 -11.87 -4.86
N ALA A 266 5.65 -11.36 -3.63
CA ALA A 266 5.48 -9.95 -3.33
C ALA A 266 6.74 -9.18 -3.76
N ALA A 267 6.53 -7.97 -4.29
CA ALA A 267 7.56 -7.02 -4.68
C ALA A 267 6.99 -5.60 -4.53
N GLY A 268 7.85 -4.60 -4.74
CA GLY A 268 7.46 -3.20 -4.63
C GLY A 268 6.85 -2.89 -3.25
N PRO A 269 5.81 -2.05 -3.20
CA PRO A 269 5.16 -1.63 -1.94
C PRO A 269 4.55 -2.78 -1.13
N MET A 270 4.16 -3.89 -1.75
CA MET A 270 3.53 -5.01 -1.03
C MET A 270 4.54 -5.89 -0.28
N LEU A 271 5.80 -5.92 -0.73
CA LEU A 271 6.83 -6.74 -0.09
C LEU A 271 7.05 -6.39 1.39
N PRO A 272 7.31 -5.13 1.78
CA PRO A 272 7.48 -4.80 3.19
C PRO A 272 6.21 -5.05 4.01
N VAL A 273 5.00 -4.84 3.45
CA VAL A 273 3.73 -5.21 4.12
C VAL A 273 3.71 -6.69 4.50
N THR A 274 4.13 -7.59 3.60
CA THR A 274 4.21 -9.03 3.93
C THR A 274 5.27 -9.36 4.97
N ARG A 275 6.33 -8.56 5.09
CA ARG A 275 7.35 -8.73 6.15
C ARG A 275 6.79 -8.30 7.51
N ASP A 276 6.09 -7.18 7.58
CA ASP A 276 5.48 -6.73 8.83
C ASP A 276 4.37 -7.70 9.29
N LEU A 277 3.53 -8.18 8.37
CA LEU A 277 2.54 -9.24 8.64
C LEU A 277 3.18 -10.60 9.02
N ALA A 278 4.44 -10.85 8.65
CA ALA A 278 5.18 -12.03 9.12
C ALA A 278 5.55 -11.96 10.60
N THR A 279 5.49 -10.78 11.22
CA THR A 279 5.85 -10.58 12.64
C THR A 279 4.65 -10.60 13.58
N VAL A 280 3.43 -10.43 13.05
CA VAL A 280 2.20 -10.42 13.86
C VAL A 280 1.70 -11.85 14.14
N PRO A 281 0.79 -12.05 15.10
CA PRO A 281 0.19 -13.35 15.34
C PRO A 281 -0.55 -13.89 14.10
N VAL A 282 -0.45 -15.20 13.84
CA VAL A 282 -0.97 -15.81 12.61
C VAL A 282 -2.49 -15.67 12.49
N GLU A 283 -3.20 -15.64 13.61
CA GLU A 283 -4.65 -15.46 13.68
C GLU A 283 -5.13 -14.13 13.10
N ASP A 284 -4.31 -13.07 13.14
CA ASP A 284 -4.64 -11.81 12.49
C ASP A 284 -4.58 -11.95 10.98
N VAL A 285 -3.58 -12.67 10.47
CA VAL A 285 -3.41 -12.91 9.04
C VAL A 285 -4.51 -13.83 8.52
N GLU A 286 -4.90 -14.84 9.30
CA GLU A 286 -6.04 -15.71 9.00
C GLU A 286 -7.36 -14.93 8.98
N ALA A 287 -7.55 -14.01 9.92
CA ALA A 287 -8.73 -13.13 9.97
C ALA A 287 -8.77 -12.19 8.76
N ILE A 288 -7.65 -11.56 8.40
CA ILE A 288 -7.52 -10.75 7.18
C ILE A 288 -7.90 -11.59 5.95
N ALA A 289 -7.31 -12.79 5.80
CA ALA A 289 -7.59 -13.66 4.67
C ALA A 289 -9.06 -14.09 4.61
N ALA A 290 -9.66 -14.45 5.74
CA ALA A 290 -11.07 -14.81 5.83
C ALA A 290 -11.99 -13.64 5.42
N TYR A 291 -11.70 -12.42 5.89
CA TYR A 291 -12.47 -11.25 5.52
C TYR A 291 -12.34 -10.93 4.03
N LEU A 292 -11.12 -10.91 3.49
CA LEU A 292 -10.89 -10.66 2.07
C LEU A 292 -11.65 -11.68 1.20
N LEU A 293 -11.59 -12.98 1.53
CA LEU A 293 -12.34 -14.01 0.79
C LEU A 293 -13.86 -13.92 0.94
N SER A 294 -14.38 -13.15 1.90
CA SER A 294 -15.82 -12.92 2.05
C SER A 294 -16.38 -11.80 1.16
N ILE A 295 -15.54 -10.87 0.69
CA ILE A 295 -15.97 -9.68 -0.07
C ILE A 295 -15.88 -9.87 -1.60
N GLN A 296 -15.92 -11.12 -2.06
CA GLN A 296 -15.61 -11.49 -3.45
C GLN A 296 -16.77 -11.19 -4.41
N LYS A 297 -16.45 -10.57 -5.55
CA LYS A 297 -17.35 -10.30 -6.66
C LYS A 297 -17.33 -11.46 -7.68
N PRO A 298 -18.45 -11.74 -8.37
CA PRO A 298 -18.48 -12.71 -9.46
C PRO A 298 -17.44 -12.38 -10.53
N GLY A 299 -16.79 -13.42 -11.06
CA GLY A 299 -15.81 -13.27 -12.14
C GLY A 299 -16.46 -13.02 -13.51
N GLY A 300 -15.75 -12.30 -14.37
CA GLY A 300 -16.04 -12.21 -15.81
C GLY A 300 -15.24 -13.23 -16.62
N ALA A 301 -15.73 -13.58 -17.82
CA ALA A 301 -14.98 -14.41 -18.75
C ALA A 301 -13.68 -13.71 -19.17
N ARG A 302 -12.55 -14.41 -19.07
CA ARG A 302 -11.24 -13.86 -19.45
C ARG A 302 -10.90 -14.26 -20.89
N PRO A 303 -10.40 -13.33 -21.72
CA PRO A 303 -9.92 -13.68 -23.04
C PRO A 303 -8.66 -14.56 -22.93
N VAL A 304 -8.70 -15.67 -23.67
CA VAL A 304 -7.61 -16.62 -23.88
C VAL A 304 -7.10 -16.41 -25.31
N ALA A 305 -5.79 -16.40 -25.50
CA ALA A 305 -5.19 -16.28 -26.82
C ALA A 305 -5.62 -17.48 -27.69
N SER A 306 -5.94 -17.19 -28.94
CA SER A 306 -6.19 -18.21 -29.94
C SER A 306 -4.95 -19.09 -30.15
N THR A 307 -5.13 -20.30 -30.68
CA THR A 307 -4.02 -21.19 -31.00
C THR A 307 -3.04 -20.55 -32.00
N ALA A 308 -3.55 -19.77 -32.96
CA ALA A 308 -2.73 -19.04 -33.93
C ALA A 308 -1.87 -17.96 -33.26
N GLU A 309 -2.42 -17.20 -32.30
CA GLU A 309 -1.68 -16.19 -31.54
C GLU A 309 -0.60 -16.81 -30.64
N ARG A 310 -0.87 -17.98 -30.05
CA ARG A 310 0.12 -18.71 -29.23
C ARG A 310 1.26 -19.31 -30.06
N SER A 311 1.00 -19.66 -31.32
CA SER A 311 2.04 -20.18 -32.24
C SER A 311 2.83 -19.07 -32.94
N ALA A 312 2.33 -17.84 -32.98
CA ALA A 312 3.00 -16.71 -33.59
C ALA A 312 4.03 -16.08 -32.63
N THR A 313 5.30 -16.46 -32.74
CA THR A 313 6.37 -15.78 -31.99
C THR A 313 6.70 -14.44 -32.66
N SER A 314 6.32 -13.33 -32.02
CA SER A 314 6.62 -11.99 -32.53
C SER A 314 8.14 -11.73 -32.59
N PRO A 315 8.63 -10.85 -33.48
CA PRO A 315 10.05 -10.47 -33.50
C PRO A 315 10.56 -9.96 -32.15
N ALA A 316 9.72 -9.27 -31.38
CA ALA A 316 10.03 -8.81 -30.02
C ALA A 316 10.25 -10.00 -29.06
N ALA A 317 9.37 -11.00 -29.08
CA ALA A 317 9.53 -12.21 -28.27
C ALA A 317 10.78 -13.02 -28.66
N GLN A 318 11.17 -13.03 -29.94
CA GLN A 318 12.41 -13.68 -30.39
C GLN A 318 13.65 -12.98 -29.82
N ARG A 319 13.72 -11.64 -29.89
CA ARG A 319 14.80 -10.87 -29.26
C ARG A 319 14.80 -11.05 -27.74
N GLY A 320 13.61 -11.01 -27.12
CA GLY A 320 13.44 -11.24 -25.69
C GLY A 320 13.90 -12.62 -25.22
N THR A 321 13.81 -13.64 -26.09
CA THR A 321 14.34 -14.98 -25.79
C THR A 321 15.84 -14.93 -25.53
N VAL A 322 16.60 -14.19 -26.35
CA VAL A 322 18.06 -14.07 -26.21
C VAL A 322 18.41 -13.40 -24.88
N LEU A 323 17.71 -12.31 -24.55
CA LEU A 323 17.90 -11.59 -23.28
C LEU A 323 17.54 -12.46 -22.07
N PHE A 324 16.44 -13.22 -22.17
CA PHE A 324 16.01 -14.12 -21.09
C PHE A 324 17.02 -15.23 -20.85
N GLN A 325 17.57 -15.84 -21.91
CA GLN A 325 18.61 -16.85 -21.77
C GLN A 325 19.89 -16.28 -21.15
N ALA A 326 20.24 -15.02 -21.47
CA ALA A 326 21.42 -14.37 -20.95
C ALA A 326 21.33 -14.03 -19.45
N SER A 327 20.17 -13.60 -18.95
CA SER A 327 20.05 -13.06 -17.59
C SER A 327 19.04 -13.74 -16.67
N CYS A 328 17.99 -14.35 -17.21
CA CYS A 328 16.86 -14.81 -16.42
C CYS A 328 16.82 -16.34 -16.29
N ALA A 329 17.27 -17.07 -17.32
CA ALA A 329 17.08 -18.52 -17.43
C ALA A 329 17.80 -19.33 -16.36
N GLN A 330 18.91 -18.83 -15.80
CA GLN A 330 19.61 -19.52 -14.71
C GLN A 330 18.73 -19.66 -13.45
N CYS A 331 17.81 -18.71 -13.24
CA CYS A 331 16.88 -18.73 -12.11
C CYS A 331 15.49 -19.20 -12.52
N HIS A 332 14.98 -18.81 -13.68
CA HIS A 332 13.59 -19.03 -14.10
C HIS A 332 13.40 -20.07 -15.20
N GLY A 333 14.49 -20.56 -15.80
CA GLY A 333 14.43 -21.55 -16.88
C GLY A 333 13.82 -22.89 -16.42
N PRO A 334 13.38 -23.75 -17.34
CA PRO A 334 12.68 -25.00 -17.00
C PRO A 334 13.44 -25.93 -16.05
N ALA A 335 14.78 -25.96 -16.13
CA ALA A 335 15.64 -26.76 -15.27
C ALA A 335 16.24 -25.96 -14.09
N ALA A 336 15.83 -24.71 -13.91
CA ALA A 336 16.42 -23.84 -12.91
C ALA A 336 15.93 -24.17 -11.48
N PRO A 337 16.75 -23.90 -10.44
CA PRO A 337 16.41 -24.21 -9.06
C PRO A 337 15.07 -23.61 -8.59
N MET A 338 14.64 -22.47 -9.13
CA MET A 338 13.34 -21.88 -8.73
C MET A 338 12.13 -22.68 -9.21
N GLN A 339 12.28 -23.61 -10.15
CA GLN A 339 11.18 -24.47 -10.59
C GLN A 339 10.96 -25.68 -9.68
N SER A 340 11.97 -26.05 -8.87
CA SER A 340 11.96 -27.28 -8.09
C SER A 340 12.19 -27.08 -6.58
N ILE A 341 12.76 -25.94 -6.16
CA ILE A 341 13.13 -25.68 -4.77
C ILE A 341 12.20 -24.63 -4.14
N GLY A 342 11.72 -24.92 -2.93
CA GLY A 342 11.06 -23.93 -2.06
C GLY A 342 9.63 -23.54 -2.46
N LYS A 343 8.93 -24.37 -3.24
CA LYS A 343 7.56 -24.12 -3.75
C LYS A 343 7.42 -22.75 -4.45
N ARG A 344 8.51 -22.27 -5.05
CA ARG A 344 8.50 -21.01 -5.79
C ARG A 344 7.59 -21.16 -7.02
N PRO A 345 6.68 -20.21 -7.26
CA PRO A 345 5.80 -20.28 -8.41
C PRO A 345 6.63 -20.17 -9.70
N THR A 346 6.37 -21.07 -10.65
CA THR A 346 6.79 -20.86 -12.03
C THR A 346 6.29 -19.50 -12.53
N LEU A 347 7.03 -18.88 -13.46
CA LEU A 347 6.58 -17.64 -14.11
C LEU A 347 5.21 -17.81 -14.77
N ALA A 348 4.84 -19.05 -15.13
CA ALA A 348 3.51 -19.32 -15.68
C ALA A 348 2.35 -19.05 -14.73
N PHE A 349 2.60 -19.14 -13.42
CA PHE A 349 1.61 -18.80 -12.38
C PHE A 349 1.80 -17.41 -11.81
N SER A 350 2.74 -16.62 -12.34
CA SER A 350 2.92 -15.25 -11.91
C SER A 350 1.68 -14.42 -12.27
N THR A 351 1.07 -13.82 -11.26
CA THR A 351 -0.01 -12.84 -11.44
C THR A 351 0.44 -11.66 -12.29
N ALA A 352 1.70 -11.23 -12.19
CA ALA A 352 2.25 -10.14 -13.01
C ALA A 352 2.34 -10.53 -14.51
N VAL A 353 2.76 -11.75 -14.83
CA VAL A 353 2.82 -12.24 -16.22
C VAL A 353 1.42 -12.45 -16.80
N ASN A 354 0.44 -12.80 -15.96
CA ASN A 354 -0.95 -13.06 -16.35
C ASN A 354 -1.88 -11.85 -16.18
N ALA A 355 -1.35 -10.68 -15.83
CA ALA A 355 -2.12 -9.45 -15.64
C ALA A 355 -2.68 -8.91 -16.97
N ASP A 356 -3.63 -7.98 -16.86
CA ASP A 356 -4.17 -7.28 -18.02
C ASP A 356 -3.17 -6.28 -18.60
N THR A 357 -2.33 -5.67 -17.76
CA THR A 357 -1.27 -4.75 -18.16
C THR A 357 0.13 -5.36 -17.95
N PRO A 358 1.16 -4.92 -18.68
CA PRO A 358 2.54 -5.34 -18.42
C PRO A 358 3.20 -4.66 -17.21
N ARG A 359 2.49 -3.76 -16.50
CA ARG A 359 3.07 -2.84 -15.51
C ARG A 359 3.89 -3.56 -14.44
N ASN A 360 3.31 -4.54 -13.76
CA ASN A 360 4.01 -5.24 -12.68
C ASN A 360 5.13 -6.15 -13.19
N ALA A 361 5.01 -6.70 -14.41
CA ALA A 361 6.09 -7.49 -15.01
C ALA A 361 7.30 -6.61 -15.33
N ILE A 362 7.07 -5.42 -15.88
CA ILE A 362 8.12 -4.42 -16.13
C ILE A 362 8.72 -3.92 -14.82
N GLN A 363 7.88 -3.52 -13.86
CA GLN A 363 8.32 -3.05 -12.54
C GLN A 363 9.19 -4.07 -11.79
N MET A 364 8.85 -5.36 -11.88
CA MET A 364 9.67 -6.44 -11.34
C MET A 364 11.04 -6.54 -12.01
N MET A 365 11.11 -6.38 -13.33
CA MET A 365 12.41 -6.38 -14.04
C MET A 365 13.23 -5.13 -13.72
N PHE A 366 12.60 -3.96 -13.64
CA PHE A 366 13.26 -2.72 -13.25
C PHE A 366 13.83 -2.80 -11.84
N ASN A 367 13.00 -3.07 -10.84
CA ASN A 367 13.39 -2.89 -9.45
C ASN A 367 13.90 -4.17 -8.78
N GLY A 368 13.60 -5.34 -9.35
CA GLY A 368 13.94 -6.62 -8.77
C GLY A 368 13.32 -6.83 -7.39
N ILE A 369 13.94 -7.72 -6.62
CA ILE A 369 13.65 -7.99 -5.21
C ILE A 369 14.99 -8.02 -4.48
N GLY A 370 15.28 -6.96 -3.73
CA GLY A 370 16.54 -6.80 -3.00
C GLY A 370 16.76 -7.85 -1.92
N TRP A 371 18.03 -8.13 -1.62
CA TRP A 371 18.43 -9.00 -0.51
C TRP A 371 18.51 -8.20 0.79
N HIS A 372 17.89 -8.69 1.87
CA HIS A 372 17.82 -7.99 3.17
C HIS A 372 18.20 -8.92 4.35
N GLY A 373 19.26 -9.70 4.22
CA GLY A 373 19.80 -10.55 5.31
C GLY A 373 19.55 -12.05 5.14
N GLU A 374 19.60 -12.82 6.23
CA GLU A 374 19.66 -14.30 6.20
C GLU A 374 18.38 -15.01 5.71
N ASP A 375 17.34 -14.27 5.32
CA ASP A 375 16.14 -14.83 4.71
C ASP A 375 16.50 -15.57 3.42
N THR A 376 16.66 -16.89 3.56
CA THR A 376 16.73 -17.80 2.43
C THR A 376 15.47 -17.56 1.59
N LEU A 377 15.61 -17.05 0.35
CA LEU A 377 14.50 -17.21 -0.57
C LEU A 377 14.02 -16.15 -1.59
N ASN A 378 14.48 -14.89 -1.67
CA ASN A 378 13.78 -13.89 -2.53
C ASN A 378 14.69 -12.82 -3.16
N TYR A 379 15.83 -13.22 -3.72
CA TYR A 379 16.61 -12.30 -4.53
C TYR A 379 16.19 -12.38 -6.00
N MET A 380 15.89 -11.22 -6.58
CA MET A 380 15.88 -11.01 -8.02
C MET A 380 16.65 -9.71 -8.28
N PRO A 381 17.71 -9.71 -9.10
CA PRO A 381 18.44 -8.49 -9.39
C PRO A 381 17.54 -7.48 -10.12
N SER A 382 17.84 -6.20 -9.91
CA SER A 382 17.33 -5.11 -10.75
C SER A 382 17.99 -5.18 -12.12
N TYR A 383 17.21 -4.86 -13.17
CA TYR A 383 17.68 -4.72 -14.55
C TYR A 383 17.47 -3.30 -15.10
N LEU A 384 17.07 -2.35 -14.24
CA LEU A 384 16.79 -0.98 -14.66
C LEU A 384 18.00 -0.37 -15.37
N ASP A 385 19.21 -0.51 -14.83
CA ASP A 385 20.41 0.10 -15.41
C ASP A 385 21.11 -0.79 -16.46
N GLN A 386 20.66 -2.03 -16.62
CA GLN A 386 21.30 -3.04 -17.48
C GLN A 386 20.65 -3.15 -18.85
N TYR A 387 19.34 -2.89 -18.93
CA TYR A 387 18.58 -2.96 -20.16
C TYR A 387 17.84 -1.65 -20.44
N ASP A 388 17.78 -1.26 -21.71
CA ASP A 388 16.98 -0.13 -22.15
C ASP A 388 15.47 -0.47 -22.21
N ASP A 389 14.64 0.52 -22.55
CA ASP A 389 13.18 0.36 -22.61
C ASP A 389 12.74 -0.71 -23.62
N ALA A 390 13.41 -0.78 -24.78
CA ALA A 390 13.07 -1.72 -25.84
C ALA A 390 13.44 -3.15 -25.47
N GLN A 391 14.60 -3.34 -24.83
CA GLN A 391 15.05 -4.64 -24.33
C GLN A 391 14.13 -5.18 -23.22
N ILE A 392 13.65 -4.30 -22.34
CA ILE A 392 12.68 -4.66 -21.30
C ILE A 392 11.31 -4.99 -21.91
N ALA A 393 10.91 -4.26 -22.95
CA ALA A 393 9.69 -4.56 -23.69
C ALA A 393 9.77 -5.92 -24.41
N ASP A 394 10.90 -6.21 -25.06
CA ASP A 394 11.18 -7.50 -25.70
C ASP A 394 11.13 -8.65 -24.67
N LEU A 395 11.74 -8.48 -23.50
CA LEU A 395 11.66 -9.44 -22.38
C LEU A 395 10.22 -9.66 -21.91
N ALA A 396 9.44 -8.59 -21.68
CA ALA A 396 8.04 -8.70 -21.28
C ALA A 396 7.19 -9.44 -22.35
N ALA A 397 7.41 -9.14 -23.63
CA ALA A 397 6.74 -9.82 -24.74
C ALA A 397 7.08 -11.31 -24.77
N TYR A 398 8.36 -11.67 -24.58
CA TYR A 398 8.80 -13.06 -24.47
C TYR A 398 8.16 -13.78 -23.28
N LEU A 399 8.15 -13.15 -22.09
CA LEU A 399 7.56 -13.73 -20.90
C LEU A 399 6.08 -14.02 -21.08
N ARG A 400 5.33 -13.06 -21.66
CA ARG A 400 3.91 -13.21 -21.94
C ARG A 400 3.63 -14.35 -22.92
N ALA A 401 4.38 -14.41 -24.03
CA ALA A 401 4.19 -15.43 -25.06
C ALA A 401 4.59 -16.84 -24.60
N THR A 402 5.59 -16.94 -23.73
CA THR A 402 6.17 -18.24 -23.31
C THR A 402 5.47 -18.83 -22.09
N TYR A 403 5.07 -17.97 -21.14
CA TYR A 403 4.59 -18.41 -19.83
C TYR A 403 3.08 -18.15 -19.62
N SER A 404 2.35 -17.59 -20.58
CA SER A 404 0.92 -17.31 -20.43
C SER A 404 0.12 -17.76 -21.65
N ASP A 405 -1.13 -18.17 -21.41
CA ASP A 405 -2.13 -18.40 -22.47
C ASP A 405 -2.92 -17.13 -22.82
N ARG A 406 -2.47 -15.97 -22.34
CA ARG A 406 -3.16 -14.69 -22.51
C ARG A 406 -2.67 -13.98 -23.79
N PRO A 407 -3.52 -13.13 -24.42
CA PRO A 407 -3.08 -12.33 -25.56
C PRO A 407 -1.86 -11.46 -25.24
N ALA A 408 -1.08 -11.15 -26.26
CA ALA A 408 0.02 -10.20 -26.17
C ALA A 408 -0.47 -8.84 -25.66
N TRP A 409 0.35 -8.17 -24.85
CA TRP A 409 0.06 -6.79 -24.44
C TRP A 409 0.31 -5.84 -25.61
N SER A 410 -0.52 -4.80 -25.73
CA SER A 410 -0.49 -3.86 -26.87
C SER A 410 0.39 -2.62 -26.65
N ASP A 411 0.76 -2.31 -25.41
CA ASP A 411 1.33 -1.02 -25.00
C ASP A 411 2.70 -1.13 -24.31
N ILE A 412 3.37 -2.30 -24.42
CA ILE A 412 4.59 -2.65 -23.67
C ILE A 412 5.67 -1.57 -23.81
N ASP A 413 6.04 -1.19 -25.04
CA ASP A 413 7.13 -0.23 -25.30
C ASP A 413 6.85 1.13 -24.66
N SER A 414 5.64 1.65 -24.87
CA SER A 414 5.24 2.95 -24.33
C SER A 414 5.18 2.94 -22.80
N LEU A 415 4.77 1.82 -22.22
CA LEU A 415 4.68 1.66 -20.77
C LEU A 415 6.06 1.52 -20.14
N ALA A 416 7.00 0.79 -20.76
CA ALA A 416 8.37 0.67 -20.28
C ALA A 416 9.04 2.04 -20.16
N ALA A 417 8.98 2.85 -21.22
CA ALA A 417 9.54 4.21 -21.22
C ALA A 417 8.85 5.14 -20.20
N LYS A 418 7.54 4.99 -20.01
CA LYS A 418 6.80 5.75 -18.99
C LYS A 418 7.24 5.36 -17.58
N LEU A 419 7.30 4.06 -17.29
CA LEU A 419 7.67 3.54 -15.98
C LEU A 419 9.10 3.90 -15.60
N ARG A 420 10.04 3.88 -16.55
CA ARG A 420 11.43 4.31 -16.29
C ARG A 420 11.51 5.76 -15.85
N LYS A 421 10.70 6.64 -16.45
CA LYS A 421 10.60 8.05 -16.04
C LYS A 421 9.95 8.20 -14.66
N GLU A 422 8.92 7.41 -14.37
CA GLU A 422 8.26 7.38 -13.06
C GLU A 422 9.24 6.93 -11.95
N ASP A 423 10.00 5.87 -12.19
CA ASP A 423 10.95 5.31 -11.22
C ASP A 423 12.18 6.21 -11.06
N GLY A 424 12.71 6.82 -12.14
CA GLY A 424 13.81 7.77 -12.04
C GLY A 424 13.46 9.08 -11.33
N ALA A 425 12.17 9.35 -11.09
CA ALA A 425 11.68 10.49 -10.32
C ALA A 425 11.44 10.18 -8.83
N ARG A 426 11.60 8.91 -8.42
CA ARG A 426 11.47 8.43 -7.03
C ARG A 426 12.84 8.16 -6.43
#